data_AF-A0A8S9YLZ0-F1
#
_entry.id   AF-A0A8S9YLZ0-F1
#
_cell.length_a   1.000
_cell.length_b   1.000
_cell.length_c   1.000
_cell.angle_alpha   90.00
_cell.angle_beta   90.00
_cell.angle_gamma   90.00
#
_symmetry.space_group_name_H-M   'P 1'
#
loop_
_entity.id
_entity.type
_entity.pdbx_description
1 polymer ?
#
loop_
_entity_poly.entity_id
_entity_poly.type
_entity_poly.pdbx_seq_one_letter_code
_entity_poly.pdbx_strand_id
1 'polypeptide(L)'
;MPDDPLLLLLLAVSFLGVSAHKHAVSRHPAVLQALGFLSEYRRVRGHCQEVYYNIARACHQLMLGHIAVHYYEKVLTMEPVGETELEKSLTDLRQEAAFNLVLIYRTQGNFAMAHHMIQTYLVF
;
A
#
# COMPACT_ATOMS: atom_id res chain seq x y z
N MET A 1 22.55 -4.38 6.53
CA MET A 1 21.09 -4.49 6.32
C MET A 1 20.88 -5.39 5.11
N PRO A 2 19.77 -6.15 5.01
CA PRO A 2 19.51 -6.93 3.79
C PRO A 2 19.33 -5.97 2.61
N ASP A 3 20.04 -6.20 1.52
CA ASP A 3 19.96 -5.41 0.28
C ASP A 3 18.89 -5.97 -0.69
N ASP A 4 18.08 -6.93 -0.23
CA ASP A 4 16.97 -7.51 -0.99
C ASP A 4 15.64 -6.81 -0.63
N PRO A 5 15.01 -6.07 -1.56
CA PRO A 5 13.71 -5.45 -1.37
C PRO A 5 12.61 -6.42 -0.90
N LEU A 6 12.58 -7.63 -1.44
CA LEU A 6 11.51 -8.58 -1.12
C LEU A 6 11.62 -9.03 0.33
N LEU A 7 12.84 -9.31 0.81
CA LEU A 7 13.07 -9.67 2.20
C LEU A 7 12.67 -8.53 3.15
N LEU A 8 13.01 -7.27 2.81
CA LEU A 8 12.61 -6.10 3.59
C LEU A 8 11.08 -5.96 3.65
N LEU A 9 10.38 -6.16 2.53
CA LEU A 9 8.92 -6.15 2.48
C LEU A 9 8.31 -7.28 3.32
N LEU A 10 8.82 -8.50 3.22
CA LEU A 10 8.33 -9.65 3.99
C LEU A 10 8.53 -9.48 5.50
N LEU A 11 9.65 -8.87 5.91
CA LEU A 11 9.89 -8.51 7.31
C LEU A 11 8.86 -7.47 7.78
N ALA A 12 8.61 -6.41 6.98
CA ALA A 12 7.59 -5.42 7.29
C ALA A 12 6.21 -6.05 7.46
N VAL A 13 5.78 -6.89 6.52
CA VAL A 13 4.48 -7.58 6.56
C VAL A 13 4.38 -8.51 7.77
N SER A 14 5.46 -9.21 8.11
CA SER A 14 5.51 -10.09 9.27
C SER A 14 5.29 -9.31 10.57
N PHE A 15 5.95 -8.15 10.73
CA PHE A 15 5.74 -7.28 11.90
C PHE A 15 4.36 -6.61 11.92
N LEU A 16 3.78 -6.28 10.75
CA LEU A 16 2.38 -5.85 10.67
C LEU A 16 1.44 -6.96 11.18
N GLY A 17 1.68 -8.21 10.77
CA GLY A 17 0.98 -9.40 11.28
C GLY A 17 1.08 -9.50 12.80
N VAL A 18 2.31 -9.46 13.34
CA VAL A 18 2.57 -9.46 14.79
C VAL A 18 1.76 -8.37 15.51
N SER A 19 1.72 -7.16 14.96
CA SER A 19 0.99 -6.02 15.54
C SER A 19 -0.53 -6.19 15.57
N ALA A 20 -1.08 -7.05 14.69
CA ALA A 20 -2.51 -7.32 14.57
C ALA A 20 -3.00 -8.44 15.52
N HIS A 21 -2.10 -9.19 16.17
CA HIS A 21 -2.51 -10.24 17.09
C HIS A 21 -3.18 -9.68 18.36
N LYS A 22 -4.40 -10.16 18.62
CA LYS A 22 -5.30 -9.70 19.70
C LYS A 22 -4.72 -9.79 21.12
N HIS A 23 -3.70 -10.61 21.35
CA HIS A 23 -3.08 -10.85 22.66
C HIS A 23 -1.68 -10.26 22.81
N ALA A 24 -1.23 -9.42 21.87
CA ALA A 24 0.04 -8.73 22.02
C ALA A 24 -0.01 -7.74 23.19
N VAL A 25 0.92 -7.89 24.15
CA VAL A 25 1.04 -7.00 25.33
C VAL A 25 1.21 -5.54 24.91
N SER A 26 1.90 -5.29 23.78
CA SER A 26 1.95 -3.98 23.12
C SER A 26 2.20 -4.15 21.63
N ARG A 27 1.39 -3.48 20.81
CA ARG A 27 1.53 -3.46 19.35
C ARG A 27 2.57 -2.47 18.85
N HIS A 28 2.94 -1.47 19.66
CA HIS A 28 3.77 -0.34 19.24
C HIS A 28 5.17 -0.74 18.75
N PRO A 29 5.92 -1.64 19.44
CA PRO A 29 7.23 -2.06 18.95
C PRO A 29 7.16 -2.74 17.59
N ALA A 30 6.18 -3.62 17.38
CA ALA A 30 5.98 -4.30 16.10
C ALA A 30 5.62 -3.31 14.98
N VAL A 31 4.77 -2.32 15.26
CA VAL A 31 4.46 -1.25 14.30
C VAL A 31 5.73 -0.46 13.93
N LEU A 32 6.56 -0.10 14.91
CA LEU A 32 7.81 0.62 14.66
C LEU A 32 8.78 -0.19 13.80
N GLN A 33 8.91 -1.50 14.06
CA GLN A 33 9.72 -2.39 13.23
C GLN A 33 9.19 -2.47 11.80
N ALA A 34 7.87 -2.64 11.62
CA ALA A 34 7.25 -2.66 10.30
C ALA A 34 7.52 -1.36 9.51
N LEU A 35 7.37 -0.19 10.15
CA LEU A 35 7.64 1.10 9.51
C LEU A 35 9.13 1.26 9.17
N GLY A 36 10.04 0.78 10.02
CA GLY A 36 11.47 0.77 9.75
C GLY A 36 11.81 -0.05 8.51
N PHE A 37 11.30 -1.28 8.42
CA PHE A 37 11.50 -2.14 7.25
C PHE A 37 10.86 -1.59 5.98
N LEU A 38 9.68 -0.96 6.05
CA LEU A 38 9.07 -0.27 4.89
C LEU A 38 9.91 0.92 4.41
N SER A 39 10.53 1.66 5.34
CA SER A 39 11.40 2.77 5.00
C SER A 39 12.66 2.29 4.27
N GLU A 40 13.29 1.22 4.77
CA GLU A 40 14.44 0.60 4.09
C GLU A 40 14.05 -0.04 2.77
N TYR A 41 12.91 -0.73 2.70
CA TYR A 41 12.37 -1.28 1.45
C TYR A 41 12.21 -0.19 0.39
N ARG A 42 11.61 0.96 0.74
CA ARG A 42 11.51 2.11 -0.16
C ARG A 42 12.89 2.63 -0.61
N ARG A 43 13.86 2.68 0.31
CA ARG A 43 15.23 3.13 -0.01
C ARG A 43 15.92 2.20 -1.00
N VAL A 44 15.80 0.88 -0.82
CA VAL A 44 16.48 -0.14 -1.65
C VAL A 44 15.76 -0.37 -2.98
N ARG A 45 14.42 -0.48 -2.98
CA ARG A 45 13.61 -0.69 -4.19
C ARG A 45 13.51 0.56 -5.06
N GLY A 46 13.62 1.74 -4.46
CA GLY A 46 13.43 3.02 -5.12
C GLY A 46 11.98 3.50 -5.11
N HIS A 47 11.75 4.70 -5.65
CA HIS A 47 10.44 5.32 -5.69
C HIS A 47 9.64 4.83 -6.90
N CYS A 48 8.86 3.77 -6.73
CA CYS A 48 8.02 3.20 -7.79
C CYS A 48 6.58 2.92 -7.32
N GLN A 49 5.71 2.58 -8.28
CA GLN A 49 4.29 2.34 -8.04
C GLN A 49 4.06 1.26 -6.96
N GLU A 50 4.76 0.12 -7.07
CA GLU A 50 4.75 -0.99 -6.10
C GLU A 50 5.03 -0.52 -4.66
N VAL A 51 6.07 0.29 -4.49
CA VAL A 51 6.52 0.75 -3.17
C VAL A 51 5.46 1.62 -2.50
N TYR A 52 4.87 2.57 -3.24
CA TYR A 52 3.85 3.44 -2.69
C TYR A 52 2.53 2.70 -2.44
N TYR A 53 2.17 1.73 -3.28
CA TYR A 53 1.04 0.85 -3.02
C TYR A 53 1.22 0.07 -1.72
N ASN A 54 2.39 -0.54 -1.51
CA ASN A 54 2.67 -1.32 -0.30
C ASN A 54 2.69 -0.45 0.97
N ILE A 55 3.22 0.78 0.90
CA ILE A 55 3.15 1.74 2.01
C ILE A 55 1.69 2.13 2.31
N ALA A 56 0.90 2.45 1.27
CA ALA A 56 -0.52 2.76 1.43
C ALA A 56 -1.27 1.59 2.09
N ARG A 57 -0.97 0.36 1.66
CA ARG A 57 -1.58 -0.87 2.19
C ARG A 57 -1.25 -1.08 3.65
N ALA A 58 0.01 -0.89 4.05
CA ALA A 58 0.43 -0.95 5.45
C ALA A 58 -0.26 0.11 6.30
N CYS A 59 -0.30 1.37 5.84
CA CYS A 59 -1.01 2.44 6.53
C CYS A 59 -2.51 2.15 6.67
N HIS A 60 -3.14 1.59 5.63
CA HIS A 60 -4.54 1.19 5.67
C HIS A 60 -4.77 0.11 6.75
N GLN A 61 -3.92 -0.93 6.84
CA GLN A 61 -4.02 -1.96 7.90
C GLN A 61 -3.87 -1.38 9.31
N LEU A 62 -3.04 -0.35 9.47
CA LEU A 62 -2.81 0.34 10.74
C LEU A 62 -3.86 1.42 11.08
N MET A 63 -4.95 1.50 10.31
CA MET A 63 -6.01 2.51 10.45
C MET A 63 -5.51 3.96 10.24
N LEU A 64 -4.39 4.15 9.56
CA LEU A 64 -3.85 5.46 9.19
C LEU A 64 -4.45 5.91 7.85
N GLY A 65 -5.79 6.05 7.82
CA GLY A 65 -6.57 6.22 6.60
C GLY A 65 -6.15 7.42 5.74
N HIS A 66 -5.86 8.57 6.35
CA HIS A 66 -5.43 9.77 5.61
C HIS A 66 -4.11 9.56 4.85
N ILE A 67 -3.15 8.85 5.46
CA ILE A 67 -1.86 8.51 4.83
C ILE A 67 -2.08 7.49 3.73
N ALA A 68 -2.95 6.50 3.96
CA ALA A 68 -3.29 5.49 2.96
C ALA A 68 -3.91 6.13 1.71
N VAL A 69 -4.87 7.05 1.87
CA VAL A 69 -5.49 7.79 0.75
C VAL A 69 -4.43 8.52 -0.05
N HIS A 70 -3.57 9.31 0.60
CA HIS A 70 -2.51 10.05 -0.07
C HIS A 70 -1.62 9.16 -0.95
N TYR A 71 -1.18 8.01 -0.44
CA TYR A 71 -0.31 7.13 -1.21
C TYR A 71 -1.05 6.30 -2.27
N TYR A 72 -2.30 5.90 -2.05
CA TYR A 72 -3.09 5.28 -3.12
C TYR A 72 -3.37 6.26 -4.26
N GLU A 73 -3.73 7.51 -3.97
CA GLU A 73 -3.88 8.55 -4.99
C GLU A 73 -2.58 8.78 -5.74
N LYS A 74 -1.44 8.76 -5.04
CA LYS A 74 -0.13 8.80 -5.69
C LYS A 74 0.07 7.65 -6.67
N VAL A 75 -0.28 6.42 -6.27
CA VAL A 75 -0.21 5.23 -7.15
C VAL A 75 -1.05 5.41 -8.42
N LEU A 76 -2.25 6.00 -8.33
CA LEU A 76 -3.11 6.28 -9.49
C LEU A 76 -2.46 7.18 -10.54
N THR A 77 -1.52 8.03 -10.12
CA THR A 77 -0.82 8.99 -10.98
C THR A 77 0.56 8.52 -11.45
N MET A 78 1.00 7.33 -11.03
CA MET A 78 2.32 6.80 -11.36
C MET A 78 2.23 5.75 -12.46
N GLU A 79 3.23 5.76 -13.33
CA GLU A 79 3.43 4.71 -14.33
C GLU A 79 3.81 3.38 -13.65
N PRO A 80 3.28 2.24 -14.14
CA PRO A 80 3.71 0.91 -13.73
C PRO A 80 5.20 0.66 -14.04
N VAL A 81 5.78 -0.35 -13.39
CA VAL A 81 7.20 -0.68 -13.54
C VAL A 81 7.39 -1.71 -14.65
N GLY A 82 8.07 -1.34 -15.73
CA GLY A 82 8.40 -2.29 -16.79
C GLY A 82 9.00 -1.57 -17.99
N GLU A 83 9.80 -2.29 -18.77
CA GLU A 83 10.36 -1.76 -20.02
C GLU A 83 9.39 -2.01 -21.18
N THR A 84 8.66 -3.12 -21.11
CA THR A 84 7.66 -3.52 -22.10
C THR A 84 6.23 -3.20 -21.65
N GLU A 85 5.32 -3.04 -22.61
CA GLU A 85 3.90 -2.85 -22.31
C GLU A 85 3.29 -4.07 -21.59
N LEU A 86 3.80 -5.27 -21.86
CA LEU A 86 3.39 -6.47 -21.12
C LEU A 86 3.78 -6.38 -19.65
N GLU A 87 5.03 -6.04 -19.33
CA GLU A 87 5.49 -5.90 -17.95
C GLU A 87 4.74 -4.80 -17.20
N LYS A 88 4.51 -3.65 -17.86
CA LYS A 88 3.69 -2.58 -17.28
C LYS A 88 2.28 -3.04 -16.98
N SER A 89 1.66 -3.80 -17.89
CA SER A 89 0.31 -4.33 -17.66
C SER A 89 0.24 -5.31 -16.48
N LEU A 90 1.31 -6.08 -16.23
CA LEU A 90 1.38 -7.05 -15.13
C LEU A 90 1.72 -6.40 -13.77
N THR A 91 2.30 -5.20 -13.79
CA THR A 91 2.73 -4.48 -12.59
C THR A 91 1.86 -3.27 -12.28
N ASP A 92 0.82 -3.01 -13.08
CA ASP A 92 -0.08 -1.88 -12.90
C ASP A 92 -1.00 -2.08 -11.70
N LEU A 93 -0.72 -1.35 -10.63
CA LEU A 93 -1.45 -1.44 -9.36
C LEU A 93 -2.56 -0.38 -9.22
N ARG A 94 -2.91 0.33 -10.31
CA ARG A 94 -3.93 1.39 -10.25
C ARG A 94 -5.31 0.84 -9.89
N GLN A 95 -5.67 -0.33 -10.38
CA GLN A 95 -6.98 -0.93 -10.08
C GLN A 95 -7.07 -1.35 -8.61
N GLU A 96 -6.02 -1.96 -8.07
CA GLU A 96 -5.92 -2.36 -6.67
C GLU A 96 -5.93 -1.14 -5.74
N ALA A 97 -5.22 -0.07 -6.12
CA ALA A 97 -5.24 1.19 -5.39
C ALA A 97 -6.64 1.83 -5.39
N ALA A 98 -7.29 1.89 -6.55
CA ALA A 98 -8.65 2.41 -6.68
C ALA A 98 -9.66 1.60 -5.86
N PHE A 99 -9.57 0.26 -5.91
CA PHE A 99 -10.40 -0.61 -5.08
C PHE A 99 -10.21 -0.33 -3.58
N ASN A 100 -8.97 -0.18 -3.12
CA ASN A 100 -8.71 0.14 -1.72
C ASN A 100 -9.19 1.55 -1.32
N LEU A 101 -9.11 2.53 -2.21
CA LEU A 101 -9.71 3.86 -2.01
C LEU A 101 -11.24 3.78 -1.87
N VAL A 102 -11.91 2.97 -2.71
CA VAL A 102 -13.35 2.71 -2.60
C VAL A 102 -13.71 2.18 -1.21
N LEU A 103 -12.94 1.23 -0.68
CA LEU A 103 -13.16 0.70 0.67
C LEU A 103 -13.05 1.81 1.72
N ILE A 104 -12.00 2.62 1.67
CA ILE A 104 -11.79 3.74 2.60
C ILE A 104 -12.96 4.73 2.50
N TYR A 105 -13.30 5.20 1.30
CA TYR A 105 -14.37 6.17 1.10
C TYR A 105 -15.73 5.66 1.56
N ARG A 106 -16.03 4.38 1.35
CA ARG A 106 -17.26 3.76 1.87
C ARG A 106 -17.29 3.72 3.40
N THR A 107 -16.18 3.36 4.06
CA THR A 107 -16.11 3.36 5.53
C THR A 107 -16.27 4.76 6.12
N GLN A 108 -15.87 5.79 5.38
CA GLN A 108 -16.03 7.19 5.76
C GLN A 108 -17.41 7.77 5.38
N GLY A 109 -18.27 7.00 4.71
CA GLY A 109 -19.57 7.49 4.20
C GLY A 109 -19.50 8.37 2.95
N ASN A 110 -18.32 8.51 2.32
CA ASN A 110 -18.14 9.26 1.08
C ASN A 110 -18.47 8.39 -0.14
N PHE A 111 -19.75 8.06 -0.30
CA PHE A 111 -20.21 7.20 -1.40
C PHE A 111 -20.02 7.84 -2.79
N ALA A 112 -20.03 9.16 -2.88
CA ALA A 112 -19.79 9.88 -4.12
C ALA A 112 -18.38 9.61 -4.67
N MET A 113 -17.34 9.78 -3.83
CA MET A 113 -15.97 9.46 -4.24
C MET A 113 -15.76 7.97 -4.48
N ALA A 114 -16.39 7.10 -3.68
CA ALA A 114 -16.35 5.66 -3.94
C ALA A 114 -16.94 5.32 -5.31
N HIS A 115 -18.08 5.90 -5.69
CA HIS A 115 -18.69 5.68 -6.99
C HIS A 115 -17.81 6.22 -8.13
N HIS A 116 -17.25 7.41 -7.97
CA HIS A 116 -16.33 8.00 -8.94
C HIS A 116 -15.13 7.08 -9.20
N MET A 117 -14.47 6.57 -8.15
CA MET A 117 -13.34 5.65 -8.29
C MET A 117 -13.71 4.36 -9.04
N ILE A 118 -14.90 3.80 -8.77
CA ILE A 118 -15.40 2.61 -9.48
C ILE A 118 -15.53 2.91 -10.98
N GLN A 119 -16.23 4.00 -11.34
CA GLN A 119 -16.48 4.36 -12.74
C GLN A 119 -15.21 4.67 -13.52
N THR A 120 -14.20 5.25 -12.85
CA THR A 120 -12.96 5.68 -13.53
C THR A 120 -11.96 4.54 -13.69
N TYR A 121 -11.85 3.62 -12.73
CA TYR A 121 -10.73 2.65 -12.70
C TYR A 121 -11.16 1.17 -12.72
N LEU A 122 -12.43 0.85 -12.43
CA LEU A 122 -12.88 -0.53 -12.17
C LEU A 122 -13.96 -1.04 -13.14
N VAL A 123 -14.33 -0.25 -14.16
CA VAL A 123 -15.28 -0.65 -15.21
C VAL A 123 -14.48 -0.88 -16.51
N PHE A 124 -14.75 -2.00 -17.19
CA PHE A 124 -14.11 -2.44 -18.43
C PHE A 124 -15.08 -2.34 -19.60
#